data_AF-A0A5K1DRQ5-F1
#
_entry.id   AF-A0A5K1DRQ5-F1
#
_cell.length_a   1.000
_cell.length_b   1.000
_cell.length_c   1.000
_cell.angle_alpha   90.00
_cell.angle_beta   90.00
_cell.angle_gamma   90.00
#
_symmetry.space_group_name_H-M   'P 1'
#
loop_
_entity.id
_entity.type
_entity.pdbx_description
1 polymer ?
#
loop_
_entity_poly.entity_id
_entity_poly.type
_entity_poly.pdbx_seq_one_letter_code
_entity_poly.pdbx_strand_id
1 'polypeptide(L)'
;VLTDILSDRRITLWLRKIALEQLSEISSQIHSIFLRGSELLKGHTQLLDFFLEILILTMKISARRKIYKPHFSLSLEGLYHVYLAVEGALCTRKNRATAELGVKCILMSSPPEAMSTK
;
A
#
# COMPACT_ATOMS: atom_id res chain seq x y z
N VAL A 1 -6.60 -15.06 0.67
CA VAL A 1 -7.54 -14.45 1.65
C VAL A 1 -7.87 -13.01 1.30
N LEU A 2 -6.94 -12.05 1.42
CA LEU A 2 -7.21 -10.64 1.08
C LEU A 2 -7.55 -10.46 -0.41
N THR A 3 -6.79 -11.10 -1.30
CA THR A 3 -7.09 -11.19 -2.74
C THR A 3 -8.49 -11.72 -3.05
N ASP A 4 -8.96 -12.73 -2.30
CA ASP A 4 -10.28 -13.34 -2.49
C ASP A 4 -11.39 -12.39 -2.02
N ILE A 5 -11.21 -11.74 -0.86
CA ILE A 5 -12.12 -10.72 -0.32
C ILE A 5 -12.29 -9.54 -1.31
N LEU A 6 -11.24 -9.19 -2.03
CA LEU A 6 -11.26 -8.09 -3.01
C LEU A 6 -11.85 -8.47 -4.36
N SER A 7 -11.90 -9.76 -4.66
CA SER A 7 -12.64 -10.25 -5.84
C SER A 7 -14.15 -10.10 -5.64
N ASP A 8 -14.62 -9.99 -4.38
CA ASP A 8 -16.01 -9.67 -4.08
C ASP A 8 -16.28 -8.18 -4.36
N ARG A 9 -17.05 -7.96 -5.43
CA ARG A 9 -17.49 -6.64 -5.86
C ARG A 9 -18.28 -5.90 -4.77
N ARG A 10 -19.06 -6.60 -3.94
CA ARG A 10 -19.87 -5.99 -2.87
C ARG A 10 -18.98 -5.39 -1.80
N ILE A 11 -17.96 -6.14 -1.37
CA ILE A 11 -16.99 -5.69 -0.36
C ILE A 11 -16.21 -4.49 -0.89
N THR A 12 -15.68 -4.56 -2.11
CA THR A 12 -14.95 -3.44 -2.73
C THR A 12 -15.84 -2.20 -2.87
N LEU A 13 -17.12 -2.37 -3.23
CA LEU A 13 -18.06 -1.26 -3.36
C LEU A 13 -18.39 -0.63 -2.00
N TRP A 14 -18.58 -1.45 -0.97
CA TRP A 14 -18.83 -1.01 0.40
C TRP A 14 -17.63 -0.25 0.97
N LEU A 15 -16.42 -0.81 0.85
CA LEU A 15 -15.18 -0.15 1.25
C LEU A 15 -15.03 1.21 0.55
N ARG A 16 -15.27 1.27 -0.76
CA ARG A 16 -15.17 2.52 -1.52
C ARG A 16 -16.22 3.56 -1.11
N LYS A 17 -17.46 3.15 -0.85
CA LYS A 17 -18.57 4.08 -0.60
C LYS A 17 -18.64 4.54 0.85
N ILE A 18 -18.37 3.64 1.79
CA ILE A 18 -18.70 3.81 3.20
C ILE A 18 -17.46 3.86 4.09
N ALA A 19 -16.47 3.00 3.86
CA ALA A 19 -15.37 2.78 4.83
C ALA A 19 -14.00 3.31 4.39
N LEU A 20 -13.93 4.13 3.32
CA LEU A 20 -12.66 4.58 2.77
C LEU A 20 -11.90 5.49 3.74
N GLU A 21 -12.61 6.28 4.56
CA GLU A 21 -11.97 7.18 5.53
C GLU A 21 -11.27 6.38 6.62
N GLN A 22 -11.95 5.38 7.19
CA GLN A 22 -11.39 4.45 8.17
C GLN A 22 -10.23 3.65 7.56
N LEU A 23 -10.36 3.21 6.31
CA LEU A 23 -9.30 2.50 5.61
C LEU A 23 -8.07 3.40 5.38
N SER A 24 -8.29 4.68 5.09
CA SER A 24 -7.22 5.68 4.93
C SER A 24 -6.56 6.00 6.27
N GLU A 25 -7.33 6.05 7.35
CA GLU A 25 -6.82 6.23 8.71
C GLU A 25 -5.92 5.06 9.12
N ILE A 26 -6.38 3.81 8.94
CA ILE A 26 -5.57 2.61 9.18
C ILE A 26 -4.29 2.66 8.34
N SER A 27 -4.40 3.06 7.08
CA SER A 27 -3.23 3.15 6.18
C SER A 27 -2.24 4.23 6.61
N SER A 28 -2.73 5.34 7.17
CA SER A 28 -1.90 6.39 7.77
C SER A 28 -1.15 5.89 9.01
N GLN A 29 -1.82 5.10 9.86
CA GLN A 29 -1.16 4.47 11.02
C GLN A 29 -0.08 3.49 10.58
N ILE A 30 -0.36 2.65 9.57
CA ILE A 30 0.63 1.75 8.98
C ILE A 30 1.82 2.53 8.41
N HIS A 31 1.56 3.62 7.70
CA HIS A 31 2.61 4.50 7.19
C HIS A 31 3.49 5.09 8.31
N SER A 32 2.89 5.51 9.44
CA SER A 32 3.64 5.94 10.63
C SER A 32 4.53 4.83 11.21
N ILE A 33 4.07 3.58 11.18
CA ILE A 33 4.87 2.42 11.59
C ILE A 33 6.06 2.24 10.65
N PHE A 34 5.89 2.39 9.34
CA PHE A 34 7.02 2.36 8.40
C PHE A 34 8.04 3.46 8.71
N LEU A 35 7.59 4.69 8.92
CA LEU A 35 8.47 5.83 9.22
C LEU A 35 9.27 5.63 10.52
N ARG A 36 8.67 5.02 11.54
CA ARG A 36 9.27 4.93 12.90
C ARG A 36 9.90 3.57 13.21
N GLY A 37 9.59 2.55 12.42
CA GLY A 37 9.83 1.15 12.78
C GLY A 37 10.26 0.27 11.60
N SER A 38 10.75 0.83 10.50
CA SER A 38 11.24 0.05 9.35
C SER A 38 12.24 -1.05 9.73
N GLU A 39 13.17 -0.76 10.65
CA GLU A 39 14.12 -1.76 11.18
C GLU A 39 13.46 -2.87 11.99
N LEU A 40 12.40 -2.55 12.74
CA LEU A 40 11.63 -3.54 13.52
C LEU A 40 10.79 -4.45 12.60
N LEU A 41 10.44 -3.98 11.41
CA LEU A 41 9.73 -4.79 10.41
C LEU A 41 10.67 -5.74 9.67
N LYS A 42 11.99 -5.49 9.68
CA LYS A 42 12.97 -6.40 9.07
C LYS A 42 12.94 -7.74 9.80
N GLY A 43 12.62 -8.80 9.06
CA GLY A 43 12.50 -10.16 9.58
C GLY A 43 11.07 -10.61 9.91
N HIS A 44 10.11 -9.68 10.02
CA HIS A 44 8.69 -9.99 10.22
C HIS A 44 7.93 -10.00 8.87
N THR A 45 8.34 -10.88 7.96
CA THR A 45 7.86 -10.90 6.56
C THR A 45 6.34 -11.01 6.41
N GLN A 46 5.68 -11.82 7.23
CA GLN A 46 4.22 -11.96 7.20
C GLN A 46 3.48 -10.67 7.59
N LEU A 47 3.98 -9.96 8.60
CA LEU A 47 3.40 -8.68 9.03
C LEU A 47 3.63 -7.61 7.97
N LEU A 48 4.84 -7.60 7.40
CA LEU A 48 5.21 -6.70 6.32
C LEU A 48 4.34 -6.92 5.08
N ASP A 49 4.10 -8.17 4.67
CA ASP A 49 3.20 -8.51 3.57
C ASP A 49 1.79 -7.98 3.83
N PHE A 50 1.25 -8.19 5.03
CA PHE A 50 -0.08 -7.72 5.41
C PHE A 50 -0.20 -6.20 5.35
N PHE A 51 0.79 -5.47 5.86
CA PHE A 51 0.83 -4.01 5.78
C PHE A 51 0.92 -3.50 4.35
N LEU A 52 1.78 -4.10 3.53
CA LEU A 52 1.92 -3.75 2.11
C LEU A 52 0.62 -4.02 1.35
N GLU A 53 -0.04 -5.14 1.61
CA GLU A 53 -1.34 -5.45 1.03
C GLU A 53 -2.37 -4.38 1.40
N ILE A 54 -2.52 -4.01 2.67
CA ILE A 54 -3.47 -2.96 3.08
C ILE A 54 -3.17 -1.65 2.33
N LEU A 55 -1.92 -1.19 2.31
CA LEU A 55 -1.55 0.04 1.62
C LEU A 55 -1.89 0.00 0.13
N ILE A 56 -1.54 -1.09 -0.56
CA ILE A 56 -1.85 -1.29 -1.99
C ILE A 56 -3.36 -1.21 -2.22
N LEU A 57 -4.17 -1.75 -1.32
CA LEU A 57 -5.61 -1.79 -1.47
C LEU A 57 -6.26 -0.45 -1.23
N THR A 58 -5.81 0.27 -0.22
CA THR A 58 -6.25 1.63 0.03
C THR A 58 -5.95 2.52 -1.16
N MET A 59 -4.74 2.42 -1.73
CA MET A 59 -4.38 3.13 -2.97
C MET A 59 -5.30 2.73 -4.13
N LYS A 60 -5.53 1.44 -4.37
CA LYS A 60 -6.43 0.97 -5.45
C LYS A 60 -7.87 1.43 -5.30
N ILE A 61 -8.42 1.37 -4.08
CA ILE A 61 -9.81 1.72 -3.80
C ILE A 61 -9.98 3.24 -3.89
N SER A 62 -9.02 4.02 -3.35
CA SER A 62 -9.05 5.47 -3.40
C SER A 62 -8.87 6.02 -4.83
N ALA A 63 -8.03 5.41 -5.66
CA ALA A 63 -7.85 5.78 -7.07
C ALA A 63 -9.14 5.61 -7.92
N ARG A 64 -10.04 4.70 -7.53
CA ARG A 64 -11.29 4.42 -8.26
C ARG A 64 -12.47 5.33 -7.87
N ARG A 65 -12.24 6.35 -7.03
CA ARG A 65 -13.26 7.34 -6.62
C ARG A 65 -13.02 8.64 -7.39
N LYS A 66 -14.00 9.07 -8.21
CA LYS A 66 -13.94 10.34 -8.97
C LYS A 66 -14.32 11.58 -8.14
N ILE A 67 -14.79 11.39 -6.91
CA ILE A 67 -15.50 12.43 -6.15
C ILE A 67 -14.70 12.72 -4.87
N TYR A 68 -13.92 13.80 -4.94
CA TYR A 68 -13.34 14.60 -3.85
C TYR A 68 -12.43 13.92 -2.80
N LYS A 69 -11.29 14.60 -2.55
CA LYS A 69 -10.11 14.29 -1.71
C LYS A 69 -8.91 13.75 -2.50
N PRO A 70 -7.67 14.15 -2.14
CA PRO A 70 -6.48 13.58 -2.75
C PRO A 70 -6.50 12.06 -2.57
N HIS A 71 -6.11 11.33 -3.62
CA HIS A 71 -5.94 9.88 -3.53
C HIS A 71 -4.96 9.57 -2.40
N PHE A 72 -5.21 8.49 -1.67
CA PHE A 72 -4.26 8.08 -0.64
C PHE A 72 -2.95 7.74 -1.35
N SER A 73 -1.87 8.42 -0.96
CA SER A 73 -0.52 8.21 -1.48
C SER A 73 0.47 8.30 -0.33
N LEU A 74 1.57 7.57 -0.44
CA LEU A 74 2.67 7.66 0.53
C LEU A 74 3.53 8.88 0.23
N SER A 75 4.15 9.47 1.26
CA SER A 75 5.18 10.49 1.05
C SER A 75 6.46 9.85 0.51
N LEU A 76 7.36 10.65 -0.08
CA LEU A 76 8.66 10.16 -0.54
C LEU A 76 9.46 9.50 0.60
N GLU A 77 9.40 10.10 1.79
CA GLU A 77 10.00 9.54 3.00
C GLU A 77 9.37 8.19 3.39
N GLY A 78 8.05 8.07 3.30
CA GLY A 78 7.33 6.81 3.50
C GLY A 78 7.75 5.72 2.53
N LEU A 79 7.90 6.08 1.25
CA LEU A 79 8.36 5.18 0.21
C LEU A 79 9.79 4.67 0.47
N TYR A 80 10.67 5.55 0.95
CA TYR A 80 12.01 5.18 1.35
C TYR A 80 12.00 4.19 2.53
N HIS A 81 11.14 4.39 3.53
CA HIS A 81 11.02 3.46 4.65
C HIS A 81 10.38 2.14 4.27
N VAL A 82 9.46 2.13 3.31
CA VAL A 82 8.95 0.90 2.69
C VAL A 82 10.10 0.15 2.02
N TYR A 83 10.95 0.83 1.24
CA TYR A 83 12.15 0.24 0.64
C TYR A 83 13.06 -0.39 1.71
N LEU A 84 13.41 0.36 2.76
CA LEU A 84 14.27 -0.15 3.84
C LEU A 84 13.67 -1.38 4.53
N ALA A 85 12.36 -1.40 4.75
CA ALA A 85 11.68 -2.54 5.37
C ALA A 85 11.75 -3.81 4.49
N VAL A 86 11.71 -3.67 3.15
CA VAL A 86 11.77 -4.80 2.21
C VAL A 86 13.18 -5.11 1.69
N GLU A 87 14.18 -4.27 1.97
CA GLU A 87 15.55 -4.44 1.47
C GLU A 87 16.15 -5.81 1.83
N GLY A 88 15.96 -6.25 3.09
CA GLY A 88 16.38 -7.59 3.51
C GLY A 88 15.65 -8.73 2.78
N ALA A 89 14.43 -8.49 2.30
CA ALA A 89 13.68 -9.45 1.49
C ALA A 89 14.15 -9.49 0.02
N LEU A 90 14.69 -8.40 -0.52
CA LEU A 90 15.19 -8.32 -1.91
C LEU A 90 16.36 -9.28 -2.16
N CYS A 91 17.21 -9.50 -1.16
CA CYS A 91 18.43 -10.29 -1.28
C CYS A 91 18.21 -11.80 -1.08
N THR A 92 16.99 -12.26 -0.76
CA THR A 92 16.73 -13.66 -0.43
C THR A 92 15.60 -14.26 -1.27
N ARG A 93 15.87 -15.42 -1.91
CA ARG A 93 14.87 -16.13 -2.74
C ARG A 93 13.60 -16.52 -1.98
N LYS A 94 13.71 -16.70 -0.66
CA LYS A 94 12.60 -17.09 0.23
C LYS A 94 11.55 -15.99 0.39
N ASN A 95 11.93 -14.71 0.22
CA ASN A 95 11.06 -13.57 0.50
C ASN A 95 10.67 -12.79 -0.77
N ARG A 96 10.66 -13.48 -1.91
CA ARG A 96 10.36 -12.89 -3.22
C ARG A 96 8.98 -12.23 -3.27
N ALA A 97 7.97 -12.84 -2.66
CA ALA A 97 6.61 -12.29 -2.62
C ALA A 97 6.56 -10.95 -1.88
N THR A 98 7.24 -10.85 -0.74
CA THR A 98 7.38 -9.59 0.02
C THR A 98 8.06 -8.50 -0.78
N ALA A 99 9.14 -8.86 -1.49
CA ALA A 99 9.83 -7.93 -2.38
C ALA A 99 8.90 -7.42 -3.51
N GLU A 100 8.13 -8.31 -4.14
CA GLU A 100 7.15 -7.94 -5.17
C GLU A 100 6.06 -7.01 -4.63
N LEU A 101 5.56 -7.28 -3.41
CA LEU A 101 4.61 -6.40 -2.73
C LEU A 101 5.21 -5.02 -2.44
N GLY A 102 6.46 -4.95 -1.97
CA GLY A 102 7.18 -3.71 -1.70
C GLY A 102 7.30 -2.84 -2.94
N VAL A 103 7.83 -3.42 -4.03
CA VAL A 103 7.97 -2.74 -5.33
C VAL A 103 6.62 -2.25 -5.84
N LYS A 104 5.59 -3.08 -5.76
CA LYS A 104 4.23 -2.73 -6.19
C LYS A 104 3.64 -1.57 -5.37
N CYS A 105 3.85 -1.57 -4.06
CA CYS A 105 3.43 -0.49 -3.17
C CYS A 105 4.09 0.84 -3.58
N ILE A 106 5.39 0.81 -3.86
CA ILE A 106 6.16 1.99 -4.30
C ILE A 106 5.63 2.51 -5.64
N LEU A 107 5.51 1.63 -6.65
CA LEU A 107 5.06 2.02 -7.98
C LEU A 107 3.63 2.59 -7.98
N MET A 108 2.74 2.06 -7.14
CA MET A 108 1.36 2.53 -6.98
C MET A 108 1.24 3.94 -6.38
N SER A 109 2.29 4.43 -5.71
CA SER A 109 2.32 5.79 -5.16
C SER A 109 2.79 6.83 -6.17
N SER A 110 3.18 6.42 -7.38
CA SER A 110 3.56 7.34 -8.46
C SER A 110 2.37 8.23 -8.84
N PRO A 111 2.58 9.53 -9.10
CA PRO A 111 1.53 10.38 -9.64
C PRO A 111 0.95 9.75 -10.91
N PRO A 112 -0.37 9.85 -11.17
CA PRO A 112 -0.90 9.50 -12.48
C PRO A 112 -0.12 10.28 -13.53
N GLU A 113 0.28 9.63 -14.63
CA GLU A 113 0.87 10.34 -15.77
C GLU A 113 -0.02 11.54 -16.08
N ALA A 114 0.51 12.75 -15.84
CA ALA A 114 -0.16 13.96 -16.24
C ALA A 114 -0.36 13.81 -17.74
N MET A 115 -1.62 13.72 -18.18
CA MET A 115 -1.96 13.61 -19.59
C MET A 115 -1.16 14.70 -20.32
N SER A 116 -0.15 14.27 -21.07
CA SER A 116 0.53 15.11 -22.04
C SER A 116 -0.54 15.49 -23.05
N THR A 117 -1.11 16.68 -22.88
CA THR A 117 -1.92 17.33 -23.90
C THR A 117 -1.00 17.55 -25.09
N LYS A 118 -1.08 16.64 -26.06
CA LYS A 118 -0.67 16.88 -27.44
C LYS A 118 -1.88 17.36 -28.22
#